data_AF-A0AAV5Q1Y1-F1
#
_entry.id   AF-A0AAV5Q1Y1-F1
#
_cell.length_a   1.000
_cell.length_b   1.000
_cell.length_c   1.000
_cell.angle_alpha   90.00
_cell.angle_beta   90.00
_cell.angle_gamma   90.00
#
_symmetry.space_group_name_H-M   'P 1'
#
loop_
_entity.id
_entity.type
_entity.pdbx_description
1 polymer ?
#
loop_
_entity_poly.entity_id
_entity_poly.type
_entity_poly.pdbx_seq_one_letter_code
_entity_poly.pdbx_strand_id
1 'polypeptide(L)'
;MSDSLRPIVWKRQLISTRSDWSLIATALSSTNISDTYGKYSDFIQNNCFPDLYIFQKKKTLHSILKIGCAFDYIKSKDTLLEKVSTERLLHLICILYYVFENESQSLASILTIVKKRPIWSFLSTNPDMPLTEEQEWLQRQPNVAREYFQSLNSQLIPSLISNQPDLSKMLFQLNISPLHLLSLTMPTIFSNQLRLEIVIRLIDIWSFEGEGFILRVWLALLEKVKWKMKCNKKATVVNIFTSNQWSGYLEVGSSQEFLKLVRDVLRRKKNV
;
A
#
# COMPACT_ATOMS: atom_id res chain seq x y z
N MET A 1 -16.68 -6.60 -9.47
CA MET A 1 -16.26 -6.51 -10.88
C MET A 1 -15.87 -7.90 -11.37
N SER A 2 -16.24 -8.26 -12.60
CA SER A 2 -15.81 -9.50 -13.25
C SER A 2 -14.30 -9.48 -13.51
N ASP A 3 -13.64 -10.63 -13.41
CA ASP A 3 -12.20 -10.75 -13.67
C ASP A 3 -11.84 -10.39 -15.11
N SER A 4 -12.71 -10.70 -16.08
CA SER A 4 -12.52 -10.37 -17.50
C SER A 4 -12.56 -8.87 -17.81
N LEU A 5 -13.29 -8.09 -17.01
CA LEU A 5 -13.45 -6.65 -17.21
C LEU A 5 -12.40 -5.83 -16.43
N ARG A 6 -11.77 -6.43 -15.42
CA ARG A 6 -10.83 -5.73 -14.54
C ARG A 6 -9.67 -5.07 -15.28
N PRO A 7 -8.97 -5.72 -16.22
CA PRO A 7 -7.85 -5.08 -16.93
C PRO A 7 -8.31 -3.85 -17.72
N ILE A 8 -9.50 -3.91 -18.31
CA ILE A 8 -10.09 -2.81 -19.09
C ILE A 8 -10.42 -1.62 -18.18
N VAL A 9 -11.08 -1.89 -17.05
CA VAL A 9 -11.47 -0.85 -16.10
C VAL A 9 -10.26 -0.24 -15.42
N TRP A 10 -9.32 -1.06 -14.94
CA TRP A 10 -8.10 -0.57 -14.30
C TRP A 10 -7.23 0.21 -15.27
N LYS A 11 -7.13 -0.19 -16.54
CA LYS A 11 -6.44 0.61 -17.56
C LYS A 11 -7.03 2.02 -17.66
N ARG A 12 -8.36 2.17 -17.57
CA ARG A 12 -9.00 3.49 -17.61
C ARG A 12 -8.80 4.30 -16.33
N GLN A 13 -8.76 3.66 -15.17
CA GLN A 13 -8.74 4.34 -13.87
C GLN A 13 -7.34 4.53 -13.26
N LEU A 14 -6.41 3.65 -13.61
CA LEU A 14 -5.08 3.57 -13.00
C LEU A 14 -3.95 3.93 -13.96
N ILE A 15 -4.22 4.13 -15.25
CA ILE A 15 -3.21 4.60 -16.20
C ILE A 15 -3.58 6.00 -16.65
N SER A 16 -2.69 6.96 -16.36
CA SER A 16 -2.85 8.33 -16.84
C SER A 16 -2.84 8.38 -18.37
N THR A 17 -3.75 9.15 -18.97
CA THR A 17 -3.73 9.44 -20.41
C THR A 17 -2.47 10.18 -20.85
N ARG A 18 -1.76 10.82 -19.91
CA ARG A 18 -0.48 11.51 -20.12
C ARG A 18 0.74 10.65 -19.79
N SER A 19 0.58 9.34 -19.68
CA SER A 19 1.72 8.44 -19.42
C SER A 19 2.75 8.57 -20.54
N ASP A 20 4.01 8.78 -20.17
CA ASP A 20 5.11 8.81 -21.14
C ASP A 20 5.48 7.38 -21.56
N TRP A 21 4.79 6.91 -22.60
CA TRP A 21 4.99 5.58 -23.15
C TRP A 21 6.39 5.39 -23.74
N SER A 22 7.05 6.46 -24.17
CA SER A 22 8.40 6.41 -24.71
C SER A 22 9.42 6.13 -23.61
N LEU A 23 9.27 6.82 -22.46
CA LEU A 23 10.07 6.57 -21.27
C LEU A 23 9.84 5.17 -20.72
N ILE A 24 8.59 4.71 -20.67
CA ILE A 24 8.23 3.36 -20.22
C ILE A 24 8.86 2.29 -21.12
N ALA A 25 8.76 2.44 -22.44
CA ALA A 25 9.36 1.50 -23.39
C ALA A 25 10.90 1.50 -23.29
N THR A 26 11.51 2.68 -23.12
CA THR A 26 12.95 2.81 -22.90
C THR A 26 13.36 2.10 -21.61
N ALA A 27 12.69 2.37 -20.49
CA ALA A 27 12.99 1.75 -19.21
C ALA A 27 12.88 0.22 -19.27
N LEU A 28 11.83 -0.30 -19.92
CA LEU A 28 11.65 -1.74 -20.09
C LEU A 28 12.65 -2.38 -21.06
N SER A 29 13.27 -1.63 -21.97
CA SER A 29 14.28 -2.16 -22.89
C SER A 29 15.71 -1.98 -22.39
N SER A 30 15.98 -0.94 -21.60
CA SER A 30 17.29 -0.62 -21.04
C SER A 30 17.61 -1.34 -19.73
N THR A 31 16.71 -2.18 -19.24
CA THR A 31 16.88 -2.88 -17.97
C THR A 31 17.82 -4.06 -18.13
N ASN A 32 19.08 -3.87 -17.77
CA ASN A 32 20.02 -4.97 -17.56
C ASN A 32 19.63 -5.68 -16.26
N ILE A 33 19.08 -6.87 -16.41
CA ILE A 33 18.43 -7.60 -15.32
C ILE A 33 19.46 -8.20 -14.34
N SER A 34 20.75 -8.30 -14.68
CA SER A 34 21.74 -9.12 -13.95
C SER A 34 22.01 -8.73 -12.49
N ASP A 35 22.12 -7.44 -12.17
CA ASP A 35 22.68 -7.01 -10.87
C ASP A 35 21.59 -6.80 -9.81
N THR A 36 20.41 -6.34 -10.23
CA THR A 36 19.22 -6.17 -9.36
C THR A 36 18.42 -7.47 -9.20
N TYR A 37 18.75 -8.51 -9.99
CA TYR A 37 18.05 -9.80 -10.01
C TYR A 37 18.00 -10.46 -8.64
N GLY A 38 19.16 -10.61 -7.98
CA GLY A 38 19.27 -11.37 -6.74
C GLY A 38 18.40 -10.78 -5.64
N LYS A 39 18.50 -9.46 -5.44
CA LYS A 39 17.77 -8.77 -4.37
C LYS A 39 16.25 -8.89 -4.51
N TYR A 40 15.70 -8.62 -5.70
CA TYR A 40 14.25 -8.65 -5.89
C TYR A 40 13.70 -10.05 -6.11
N SER A 41 14.47 -10.96 -6.73
CA SER A 41 14.03 -12.34 -6.94
C SER A 41 13.78 -13.03 -5.60
N ASP A 42 14.77 -13.00 -4.72
CA ASP A 42 14.66 -13.62 -3.39
C ASP A 42 13.52 -13.00 -2.59
N PHE A 43 13.35 -11.68 -2.67
CA PHE A 43 12.25 -11.01 -1.99
C PHE A 43 10.88 -11.45 -2.53
N ILE A 44 10.69 -11.44 -3.86
CA ILE A 44 9.41 -11.80 -4.47
C ILE A 44 9.05 -13.25 -4.14
N GLN A 45 10.00 -14.17 -4.34
CA GLN A 45 9.74 -15.59 -4.17
C GLN A 45 9.40 -15.96 -2.73
N ASN A 46 10.03 -15.30 -1.75
CA ASN A 46 9.84 -15.60 -0.32
C ASN A 46 8.73 -14.77 0.34
N ASN A 47 8.41 -13.56 -0.17
CA ASN A 47 7.55 -12.61 0.53
C ASN A 47 6.32 -12.17 -0.27
N CYS A 48 6.38 -12.14 -1.61
CA CYS A 48 5.29 -11.66 -2.46
C CYS A 48 4.36 -12.80 -2.89
N PHE A 49 3.34 -13.05 -2.07
CA PHE A 49 2.34 -14.10 -2.29
C PHE A 49 3.00 -15.48 -2.50
N PRO A 50 3.85 -15.94 -1.57
CA PRO A 50 4.66 -17.14 -1.75
C PRO A 50 3.81 -18.39 -2.03
N ASP A 51 2.59 -18.44 -1.47
CA ASP A 51 1.62 -19.53 -1.66
C ASP A 51 1.04 -19.61 -3.09
N LEU A 52 1.21 -18.56 -3.90
CA LEU A 52 0.66 -18.48 -5.26
C LEU A 52 1.71 -18.85 -6.30
N TYR A 53 1.60 -20.07 -6.83
CA TYR A 53 2.52 -20.62 -7.82
C TYR A 53 2.70 -19.74 -9.07
N ILE A 54 1.70 -18.91 -9.43
CA ILE A 54 1.80 -18.03 -10.60
C ILE A 54 3.00 -17.08 -10.53
N PHE A 55 3.36 -16.59 -9.33
CA PHE A 55 4.50 -15.69 -9.15
C PHE A 55 5.84 -16.41 -9.10
N GLN A 56 5.83 -17.73 -8.89
CA GLN A 56 7.02 -18.57 -8.93
C GLN A 56 7.38 -19.03 -10.35
N LYS A 57 6.46 -18.85 -11.32
CA LYS A 57 6.74 -19.18 -12.72
C LYS A 57 7.80 -18.26 -13.30
N LYS A 58 8.85 -18.84 -13.90
CA LYS A 58 9.98 -18.12 -14.49
C LYS A 58 9.57 -16.93 -15.36
N LYS A 59 8.58 -17.10 -16.24
CA LYS A 59 8.11 -16.02 -17.15
C LYS A 59 7.48 -14.86 -16.37
N THR A 60 6.57 -15.17 -15.44
CA THR A 60 5.89 -14.17 -14.61
C THR A 60 6.87 -13.44 -13.70
N LEU A 61 7.74 -14.19 -13.01
CA LEU A 61 8.79 -13.63 -12.15
C LEU A 61 9.70 -12.69 -12.95
N HIS A 62 10.13 -13.13 -14.15
CA HIS A 62 10.98 -12.30 -15.02
C HIS A 62 10.30 -10.98 -15.41
N SER A 63 9.02 -11.00 -15.80
CA SER A 63 8.29 -9.77 -16.12
C SER A 63 8.12 -8.85 -14.89
N ILE A 64 7.85 -9.40 -13.71
CA ILE A 64 7.74 -8.62 -12.46
C ILE A 64 9.08 -7.96 -12.11
N LEU A 65 10.18 -8.71 -12.20
CA LEU A 65 11.54 -8.20 -11.98
C LEU A 65 11.87 -7.08 -12.96
N LYS A 66 11.53 -7.27 -14.24
CA LYS A 66 11.73 -6.27 -15.27
C LYS A 66 10.94 -4.99 -15.00
N ILE A 67 9.70 -5.09 -14.50
CA ILE A 67 8.91 -3.92 -14.08
C ILE A 67 9.58 -3.22 -12.89
N GLY A 68 10.06 -3.97 -11.88
CA GLY A 68 10.77 -3.41 -10.73
C GLY A 68 12.05 -2.65 -11.13
N CYS A 69 12.87 -3.25 -12.00
CA CYS A 69 14.09 -2.61 -12.51
C CYS A 69 13.76 -1.39 -13.39
N ALA A 70 12.68 -1.46 -14.18
CA ALA A 70 12.26 -0.33 -15.02
C ALA A 70 11.73 0.82 -14.16
N PHE A 71 11.08 0.51 -13.04
CA PHE A 71 10.71 1.51 -12.04
C PHE A 71 11.96 2.17 -11.42
N ASP A 72 13.00 1.41 -11.08
CA ASP A 72 14.28 1.96 -10.61
C ASP A 72 14.94 2.89 -11.63
N TYR A 73 14.90 2.52 -12.91
CA TYR A 73 15.42 3.38 -13.98
C TYR A 73 14.64 4.69 -14.10
N ILE A 74 13.31 4.64 -13.97
CA ILE A 74 12.49 5.86 -14.04
C ILE A 74 12.70 6.71 -12.79
N LYS A 75 12.77 6.08 -11.61
CA LYS A 75 12.94 6.81 -10.35
C LYS A 75 14.30 7.52 -10.27
N SER A 76 15.34 6.99 -10.90
CA SER A 76 16.64 7.67 -10.96
C SER A 76 16.64 8.92 -11.86
N LYS A 77 15.57 9.13 -12.64
CA LYS A 77 15.39 10.28 -13.53
C LYS A 77 14.28 11.23 -13.09
N ASP A 78 13.50 10.86 -12.07
CA ASP A 78 12.36 11.61 -11.57
C ASP A 78 12.60 11.97 -10.10
N THR A 79 12.85 13.25 -9.83
CA THR A 79 13.18 13.77 -8.49
C THR A 79 12.07 13.53 -7.47
N LEU A 80 10.82 13.34 -7.92
CA LEU A 80 9.77 12.88 -7.03
C LEU A 80 10.06 11.43 -6.63
N LEU A 81 10.25 10.54 -7.58
CA LEU A 81 10.31 9.10 -7.26
C LEU A 81 11.63 8.63 -6.62
N GLU A 82 12.68 9.45 -6.60
CA GLU A 82 14.03 9.10 -6.12
C GLU A 82 14.04 8.41 -4.74
N LYS A 83 13.22 8.87 -3.79
CA LYS A 83 13.17 8.34 -2.41
C LYS A 83 12.31 7.09 -2.24
N VAL A 84 11.60 6.68 -3.29
CA VAL A 84 10.66 5.56 -3.22
C VAL A 84 11.41 4.23 -3.23
N SER A 85 11.24 3.44 -2.17
CA SER A 85 11.76 2.08 -2.13
C SER A 85 10.90 1.13 -2.98
N THR A 86 11.49 0.62 -4.05
CA THR A 86 10.88 -0.34 -4.98
C THR A 86 10.49 -1.64 -4.28
N GLU A 87 11.28 -2.07 -3.29
CA GLU A 87 11.00 -3.27 -2.49
C GLU A 87 9.63 -3.19 -1.81
N ARG A 88 9.26 -2.01 -1.32
CA ARG A 88 7.94 -1.77 -0.71
C ARG A 88 6.80 -1.92 -1.72
N LEU A 89 7.07 -1.76 -3.01
CA LEU A 89 6.07 -1.80 -4.08
C LEU A 89 5.98 -3.17 -4.75
N LEU A 90 6.85 -4.13 -4.45
CA LEU A 90 6.91 -5.42 -5.14
C LEU A 90 5.60 -6.20 -5.06
N HIS A 91 4.93 -6.22 -3.90
CA HIS A 91 3.59 -6.82 -3.79
C HIS A 91 2.59 -6.16 -4.72
N LEU A 92 2.56 -4.82 -4.77
CA LEU A 92 1.67 -4.09 -5.67
C LEU A 92 2.01 -4.34 -7.15
N ILE A 93 3.29 -4.43 -7.51
CA ILE A 93 3.74 -4.79 -8.87
C ILE A 93 3.22 -6.19 -9.24
N CYS A 94 3.32 -7.16 -8.32
CA CYS A 94 2.78 -8.52 -8.53
C CYS A 94 1.29 -8.48 -8.83
N ILE A 95 0.51 -7.70 -8.06
CA ILE A 95 -0.94 -7.57 -8.24
C ILE A 95 -1.28 -6.96 -9.61
N LEU A 96 -0.59 -5.87 -9.98
CA LEU A 96 -0.88 -5.18 -11.24
C LEU A 96 -0.50 -6.06 -12.44
N TYR A 97 0.63 -6.75 -12.38
CA TYR A 97 1.00 -7.69 -13.43
C TYR A 97 0.06 -8.89 -13.51
N TYR A 98 -0.39 -9.41 -12.37
CA TYR A 98 -1.41 -10.47 -12.32
C TYR A 98 -2.70 -10.06 -13.04
N VAL A 99 -3.10 -8.80 -12.95
CA VAL A 99 -4.32 -8.31 -13.61
C VAL A 99 -4.07 -7.98 -15.08
N PHE A 100 -3.00 -7.26 -15.42
CA PHE A 100 -2.78 -6.78 -16.78
C PHE A 100 -2.10 -7.78 -17.70
N GLU A 101 -1.31 -8.69 -17.15
CA GLU A 101 -0.40 -9.59 -17.88
C GLU A 101 0.48 -8.84 -18.91
N ASN A 102 0.76 -7.57 -18.63
CA ASN A 102 1.45 -6.66 -19.53
C ASN A 102 2.39 -5.72 -18.75
N GLU A 103 3.67 -5.74 -19.10
CA GLU A 103 4.73 -4.99 -18.42
C GLU A 103 4.50 -3.47 -18.48
N SER A 104 4.22 -2.94 -19.67
CA SER A 104 4.03 -1.50 -19.89
C SER A 104 2.82 -0.97 -19.13
N GLN A 105 1.70 -1.69 -19.16
CA GLN A 105 0.48 -1.29 -18.44
C GLN A 105 0.67 -1.36 -16.93
N SER A 106 1.37 -2.39 -16.44
CA SER A 106 1.68 -2.54 -15.02
C SER A 106 2.59 -1.42 -14.52
N LEU A 107 3.67 -1.11 -15.27
CA LEU A 107 4.57 -0.01 -14.94
C LEU A 107 3.86 1.34 -14.99
N ALA A 108 3.08 1.62 -16.03
CA ALA A 108 2.29 2.85 -16.14
C ALA A 108 1.31 3.01 -14.97
N SER A 109 0.70 1.90 -14.53
CA SER A 109 -0.21 1.88 -13.38
C SER A 109 0.50 2.17 -12.07
N ILE A 110 1.67 1.54 -11.84
CA ILE A 110 2.50 1.86 -10.66
C ILE A 110 2.85 3.34 -10.64
N LEU A 111 3.38 3.88 -11.74
CA LEU A 111 3.79 5.29 -11.83
C LEU A 111 2.62 6.23 -11.54
N THR A 112 1.43 5.91 -12.02
CA THR A 112 0.22 6.69 -11.75
C THR A 112 -0.18 6.60 -10.27
N ILE A 113 -0.18 5.39 -9.69
CA ILE A 113 -0.56 5.17 -8.28
C ILE A 113 0.39 5.89 -7.34
N VAL A 114 1.71 5.72 -7.51
CA VAL A 114 2.71 6.31 -6.60
C VAL A 114 2.72 7.84 -6.67
N LYS A 115 2.31 8.43 -7.80
CA LYS A 115 2.18 9.88 -7.99
C LYS A 115 0.83 10.44 -7.51
N LYS A 116 -0.14 9.59 -7.14
CA LYS A 116 -1.36 10.10 -6.49
C LYS A 116 -0.95 10.73 -5.15
N ARG A 117 -1.39 11.96 -4.90
CA ARG A 117 -1.11 12.77 -3.69
C ARG A 117 -1.05 11.98 -2.37
N PRO A 118 -1.99 11.09 -2.03
CA PRO A 118 -1.99 10.42 -0.73
C PRO A 118 -0.86 9.40 -0.61
N ILE A 119 -0.65 8.62 -1.67
CA ILE A 119 0.39 7.60 -1.75
C ILE A 119 1.76 8.27 -1.78
N TRP A 120 1.91 9.27 -2.65
CA TRP A 120 3.13 10.07 -2.77
C TRP A 120 3.52 10.69 -1.43
N SER A 121 2.57 11.30 -0.72
CA SER A 121 2.85 11.96 0.57
C SER A 121 3.53 10.98 1.52
N PHE A 122 3.01 9.76 1.68
CA PHE A 122 3.63 8.76 2.56
C PHE A 122 4.89 8.06 2.00
N LEU A 123 5.00 7.87 0.68
CA LEU A 123 6.19 7.28 0.07
C LEU A 123 7.40 8.22 0.09
N SER A 124 7.14 9.53 0.01
CA SER A 124 8.16 10.58 -0.01
C SER A 124 8.75 10.88 1.37
N THR A 125 8.08 10.46 2.44
CA THR A 125 8.54 10.60 3.82
C THR A 125 9.33 9.39 4.28
N ASN A 126 10.41 9.61 5.04
CA ASN A 126 11.17 8.51 5.66
C ASN A 126 10.23 7.61 6.49
N PRO A 127 10.31 6.27 6.35
CA PRO A 127 9.52 5.32 7.12
C PRO A 127 9.80 5.41 8.63
N ASP A 128 10.96 5.95 9.00
CA ASP A 128 11.38 6.18 10.37
C ASP A 128 10.74 7.45 10.93
N MET A 129 9.41 7.46 11.06
CA MET A 129 8.77 8.40 11.99
C MET A 129 9.28 8.03 13.39
N PRO A 130 10.00 8.92 14.10
CA PRO A 130 10.37 8.66 15.48
C PRO A 130 9.07 8.45 16.24
N LEU A 131 8.95 7.28 16.87
CA LEU A 131 7.69 6.84 17.45
C LEU A 131 7.18 7.74 18.60
N THR A 132 7.93 8.76 18.98
CA THR A 132 7.67 9.65 20.12
C THR A 132 7.33 11.08 19.72
N GLU A 133 7.52 11.50 18.46
CA GLU A 133 7.47 12.92 18.07
C GLU A 133 6.81 13.15 16.71
N GLU A 134 5.51 12.81 16.62
CA GLU A 134 4.70 13.06 15.42
C GLU A 134 4.73 14.54 15.00
N GLN A 135 4.74 15.46 15.97
CA GLN A 135 4.79 16.90 15.72
C GLN A 135 6.12 17.34 15.09
N GLU A 136 7.26 16.85 15.59
CA GLU A 136 8.55 17.16 14.98
C GLU A 136 8.66 16.56 13.57
N TRP A 137 8.18 15.33 13.40
CA TRP A 137 8.17 14.69 12.09
C TRP A 137 7.33 15.47 11.08
N LEU A 138 6.16 15.99 11.48
CA LEU A 138 5.31 16.85 10.63
C LEU A 138 6.02 18.16 10.25
N GLN A 139 6.77 18.76 11.19
CA GLN A 139 7.54 19.99 10.92
C GLN A 139 8.73 19.75 9.97
N ARG A 140 9.24 18.53 9.85
CA ARG A 140 10.31 18.18 8.89
C ARG A 140 9.79 17.91 7.48
N GLN A 141 8.46 17.80 7.28
CA GLN A 141 7.88 17.56 5.96
C GLN A 141 7.75 18.85 5.13
N PRO A 142 7.82 18.75 3.78
CA PRO A 142 7.47 19.84 2.89
C PRO A 142 6.06 20.37 3.17
N ASN A 143 5.83 21.68 3.00
CA ASN A 143 4.55 22.34 3.33
C ASN A 143 3.32 21.61 2.78
N VAL A 144 3.35 21.20 1.50
CA VAL A 144 2.24 20.50 0.84
C VAL A 144 1.92 19.13 1.47
N ALA A 145 2.95 18.39 1.88
CA ALA A 145 2.79 17.11 2.57
C ALA A 145 2.32 17.32 4.01
N ARG A 146 2.84 18.35 4.70
CA ARG A 146 2.43 18.72 6.06
C ARG A 146 0.94 19.07 6.13
N GLU A 147 0.44 19.93 5.24
CA GLU A 147 -0.98 20.29 5.16
C GLU A 147 -1.86 19.06 4.94
N TYR A 148 -1.42 18.16 4.06
CA TYR A 148 -2.12 16.89 3.83
C TYR A 148 -2.19 16.05 5.10
N PHE A 149 -1.06 15.84 5.79
CA PHE A 149 -1.03 15.05 7.01
C PHE A 149 -1.82 15.69 8.15
N GLN A 150 -1.82 17.01 8.28
CA GLN A 150 -2.65 17.71 9.27
C GLN A 150 -4.14 17.51 9.00
N SER A 151 -4.57 17.65 7.74
CA SER A 151 -5.96 17.41 7.32
C SER A 151 -6.36 15.95 7.48
N LEU A 152 -5.44 15.02 7.24
CA LEU A 152 -5.67 13.59 7.43
C LEU A 152 -5.80 13.27 8.92
N ASN A 153 -4.92 13.81 9.76
CA ASN A 153 -4.92 13.55 11.20
C ASN A 153 -6.17 14.11 11.87
N SER A 154 -6.64 15.29 11.45
CA SER A 154 -7.89 15.89 11.96
C SER A 154 -9.13 15.06 11.63
N GLN A 155 -9.09 14.21 10.61
CA GLN A 155 -10.15 13.25 10.29
C GLN A 155 -9.93 11.90 10.97
N LEU A 156 -8.67 11.44 11.00
CA LEU A 156 -8.26 10.13 11.48
C LEU A 156 -8.52 9.96 12.98
N ILE A 157 -8.06 10.90 13.79
CA ILE A 157 -8.13 10.79 15.26
C ILE A 157 -9.59 10.79 15.75
N PRO A 158 -10.47 11.73 15.34
CA PRO A 158 -11.87 11.68 15.76
C PRO A 158 -12.58 10.43 15.27
N SER A 159 -12.27 9.96 14.06
CA SER A 159 -12.84 8.72 13.51
C SER A 159 -12.41 7.49 14.32
N LEU A 160 -11.14 7.42 14.73
CA LEU A 160 -10.63 6.34 15.56
C LEU A 160 -11.27 6.35 16.95
N ILE A 161 -11.34 7.52 17.60
CA ILE A 161 -11.98 7.68 18.92
C ILE A 161 -13.46 7.28 18.85
N SER A 162 -14.17 7.74 17.81
CA SER A 162 -15.60 7.50 17.68
C SER A 162 -15.94 6.05 17.34
N ASN A 163 -15.13 5.37 16.52
CA ASN A 163 -15.45 4.03 16.04
C ASN A 163 -14.83 2.92 16.91
N GLN A 164 -13.67 3.19 17.53
CA GLN A 164 -12.87 2.22 18.26
C GLN A 164 -12.20 2.87 19.49
N PRO A 165 -12.98 3.32 20.49
CA PRO A 165 -12.45 4.06 21.65
C PRO A 165 -11.39 3.28 22.43
N ASP A 166 -11.59 1.96 22.62
CA ASP A 166 -10.63 1.09 23.31
C ASP A 166 -9.28 1.04 22.59
N LEU A 167 -9.32 0.95 21.26
CA LEU A 167 -8.10 0.90 20.45
C LEU A 167 -7.39 2.25 20.48
N SER A 168 -8.14 3.35 20.38
CA SER A 168 -7.58 4.70 20.51
C SER A 168 -6.86 4.88 21.85
N LYS A 169 -7.47 4.42 22.95
CA LYS A 169 -6.89 4.47 24.29
C LYS A 169 -5.60 3.65 24.37
N MET A 170 -5.60 2.44 23.81
CA MET A 170 -4.42 1.57 23.79
C MET A 170 -3.27 2.19 22.98
N LEU A 171 -3.55 2.73 21.79
CA LEU A 171 -2.52 3.39 20.96
C LEU A 171 -1.93 4.61 21.68
N PHE A 172 -2.78 5.40 22.36
CA PHE A 172 -2.32 6.51 23.19
C PHE A 172 -1.43 6.04 24.35
N GLN A 173 -1.82 4.98 25.08
CA GLN A 173 -1.02 4.41 26.17
C GLN A 173 0.34 3.87 25.70
N LEU A 174 0.40 3.29 24.50
CA LEU A 174 1.62 2.79 23.89
C LEU A 174 2.45 3.89 23.19
N ASN A 175 1.96 5.14 23.21
CA ASN A 175 2.52 6.27 22.49
C ASN A 175 2.76 5.94 20.99
N ILE A 176 1.77 5.34 20.34
CA ILE A 176 1.82 5.01 18.91
C ILE A 176 0.96 6.01 18.15
N SER A 177 1.57 6.72 17.20
CA SER A 177 0.84 7.58 16.28
C SER A 177 -0.03 6.75 15.33
N PRO A 178 -1.35 7.00 15.24
CA PRO A 178 -2.22 6.44 14.20
C PRO A 178 -1.72 6.72 12.79
N LEU A 179 -1.14 7.91 12.57
CA LEU A 179 -0.58 8.32 11.28
C LEU A 179 0.65 7.47 10.91
N HIS A 180 1.48 7.10 11.89
CA HIS A 180 2.59 6.17 11.66
C HIS A 180 2.10 4.81 11.20
N LEU A 181 1.13 4.21 11.88
CA LEU A 181 0.58 2.91 11.46
C LEU A 181 -0.08 2.97 10.08
N LEU A 182 -0.72 4.10 9.75
CA LEU A 182 -1.27 4.33 8.41
C LEU A 182 -0.16 4.41 7.34
N SER A 183 0.98 5.07 7.63
CA SER A 183 2.10 5.19 6.69
C SER A 183 2.78 3.86 6.35
N LEU A 184 2.64 2.85 7.22
CA LEU A 184 3.16 1.50 6.98
C LEU A 184 2.30 0.69 5.99
N THR A 185 1.02 1.04 5.84
CA THR A 185 0.03 0.20 5.15
C THR A 185 -0.55 0.86 3.90
N MET A 186 -0.90 2.15 3.99
CA MET A 186 -1.55 2.90 2.93
C MET A 186 -0.75 3.00 1.62
N PRO A 187 0.59 3.22 1.63
CA PRO A 187 1.34 3.47 0.40
C PRO A 187 1.33 2.33 -0.60
N THR A 188 1.12 1.11 -0.11
CA THR A 188 1.11 -0.11 -0.89
C THR A 188 -0.31 -0.62 -1.11
N ILE A 189 -1.33 0.19 -0.76
CA ILE A 189 -2.75 -0.18 -0.79
C ILE A 189 -2.96 -1.50 -0.04
N PHE A 190 -2.30 -1.64 1.12
CA PHE A 190 -2.36 -2.83 1.98
C PHE A 190 -1.82 -4.13 1.34
N SER A 191 -1.16 -4.06 0.17
CA SER A 191 -0.68 -5.25 -0.55
C SER A 191 0.40 -6.03 0.21
N ASN A 192 1.09 -5.36 1.13
CA ASN A 192 2.09 -5.97 2.00
C ASN A 192 1.46 -6.71 3.20
N GLN A 193 0.20 -6.42 3.51
CA GLN A 193 -0.48 -6.93 4.70
C GLN A 193 -1.63 -7.89 4.37
N LEU A 194 -2.25 -7.78 3.20
CA LEU A 194 -3.47 -8.51 2.83
C LEU A 194 -3.26 -9.44 1.64
N ARG A 195 -4.04 -10.53 1.61
CA ARG A 195 -4.03 -11.51 0.52
C ARG A 195 -4.45 -10.89 -0.82
N LEU A 196 -3.92 -11.45 -1.90
CA LEU A 196 -4.14 -11.00 -3.29
C LEU A 196 -5.61 -10.70 -3.59
N GLU A 197 -6.50 -11.65 -3.29
CA GLU A 197 -7.93 -11.56 -3.55
C GLU A 197 -8.58 -10.33 -2.89
N ILE A 198 -8.13 -9.97 -1.68
CA ILE A 198 -8.69 -8.85 -0.93
C ILE A 198 -8.19 -7.57 -1.57
N VAL A 199 -6.88 -7.47 -1.79
CA VAL A 199 -6.26 -6.25 -2.31
C VAL A 199 -6.78 -5.91 -3.70
N ILE A 200 -6.98 -6.91 -4.58
CA ILE A 200 -7.63 -6.71 -5.88
C ILE A 200 -9.00 -6.03 -5.70
N ARG A 201 -9.81 -6.50 -4.75
CA ARG A 201 -11.13 -5.90 -4.49
C ARG A 201 -11.04 -4.52 -3.84
N LEU A 202 -10.01 -4.26 -3.05
CA LEU A 202 -9.77 -2.93 -2.50
C LEU A 202 -9.41 -1.94 -3.62
N ILE A 203 -8.55 -2.34 -4.56
CA ILE A 203 -8.19 -1.51 -5.73
C ILE A 203 -9.42 -1.29 -6.63
N ASP A 204 -10.24 -2.34 -6.85
CA ASP A 204 -11.51 -2.24 -7.60
C ASP A 204 -12.43 -1.13 -7.07
N ILE A 205 -12.44 -0.90 -5.76
CA ILE A 205 -13.32 0.10 -5.12
C ILE A 205 -12.60 1.44 -5.00
N TRP A 206 -11.34 1.42 -4.53
CA TRP A 206 -10.51 2.60 -4.37
C TRP A 206 -10.37 3.41 -5.66
N SER A 207 -10.29 2.74 -6.81
CA SER A 207 -10.18 3.41 -8.10
C SER A 207 -11.38 4.32 -8.41
N PHE A 208 -12.54 4.09 -7.79
CA PHE A 208 -13.74 4.92 -7.94
C PHE A 208 -14.02 5.80 -6.71
N GLU A 209 -13.89 5.26 -5.50
CA GLU A 209 -14.26 5.96 -4.26
C GLU A 209 -13.14 6.85 -3.71
N GLY A 210 -11.90 6.70 -4.19
CA GLY A 210 -10.76 7.53 -3.80
C GLY A 210 -10.31 7.37 -2.34
N GLU A 211 -9.69 8.41 -1.78
CA GLU A 211 -8.94 8.34 -0.52
C GLU A 211 -9.77 8.01 0.71
N GLY A 212 -11.01 8.51 0.78
CA GLY A 212 -11.91 8.23 1.91
C GLY A 212 -12.25 6.75 2.06
N PHE A 213 -12.12 5.96 0.99
CA PHE A 213 -12.22 4.50 1.07
C PHE A 213 -11.01 3.87 1.78
N ILE A 214 -9.79 4.36 1.54
CA ILE A 214 -8.58 3.82 2.17
C ILE A 214 -8.61 3.96 3.69
N LEU A 215 -9.12 5.09 4.20
CA LEU A 215 -9.27 5.28 5.65
C LEU A 215 -10.26 4.27 6.26
N ARG A 216 -11.36 3.97 5.56
CA ARG A 216 -12.30 2.92 5.98
C ARG A 216 -11.65 1.55 6.02
N VAL A 217 -10.83 1.24 5.02
CA VAL A 217 -10.08 -0.02 4.97
C VAL A 217 -9.13 -0.12 6.16
N TRP A 218 -8.39 0.96 6.45
CA TRP A 218 -7.46 0.98 7.57
C TRP A 218 -8.18 0.82 8.92
N LEU A 219 -9.28 1.52 9.15
CA LEU A 219 -10.10 1.35 10.36
C LEU A 219 -10.67 -0.08 10.48
N ALA A 220 -11.13 -0.68 9.38
CA ALA A 220 -11.59 -2.08 9.38
C ALA A 220 -10.44 -3.06 9.67
N LEU A 221 -9.24 -2.79 9.14
CA LEU A 221 -8.05 -3.58 9.40
C LEU A 221 -7.71 -3.54 10.89
N LEU A 222 -7.67 -2.34 11.48
CA LEU A 222 -7.45 -2.14 12.91
C LEU A 222 -8.45 -2.94 13.76
N GLU A 223 -9.74 -2.91 13.42
CA GLU A 223 -10.78 -3.67 14.14
C GLU A 223 -10.52 -5.19 14.08
N LYS A 224 -10.05 -5.69 12.93
CA LYS A 224 -9.72 -7.11 12.75
C LYS A 224 -8.48 -7.54 13.50
N VAL A 225 -7.46 -6.68 13.59
CA VAL A 225 -6.19 -7.01 14.23
C VAL A 225 -6.06 -6.49 15.67
N LYS A 226 -7.09 -5.81 16.21
CA LYS A 226 -7.08 -5.27 17.58
C LYS A 226 -6.74 -6.32 18.64
N TRP A 227 -7.21 -7.56 18.46
CA TRP A 227 -6.94 -8.64 19.40
C TRP A 227 -5.45 -9.00 19.43
N LYS A 228 -4.75 -8.91 18.29
CA LYS A 228 -3.29 -9.07 18.22
C LYS A 228 -2.55 -7.91 18.88
N MET A 229 -3.19 -6.77 19.17
CA MET A 229 -2.52 -5.61 19.79
C MET A 229 -2.67 -5.57 21.32
N LYS A 230 -3.76 -6.13 21.87
CA LYS A 230 -4.19 -5.94 23.27
C LYS A 230 -3.19 -6.39 24.36
N CYS A 231 -2.16 -7.15 24.01
CA CYS A 231 -1.16 -7.66 24.98
C CYS A 231 0.29 -7.33 24.59
N ASN A 232 0.48 -6.44 23.62
CA ASN A 232 1.74 -6.36 22.90
C ASN A 232 2.49 -5.05 23.16
N LYS A 233 3.82 -5.16 23.24
CA LYS A 233 4.71 -4.00 23.33
C LYS A 233 4.58 -3.16 22.06
N LYS A 234 4.93 -1.88 22.18
CA LYS A 234 4.95 -0.91 21.08
C LYS A 234 5.58 -1.46 19.79
N ALA A 235 6.78 -2.04 19.89
CA ALA A 235 7.49 -2.64 18.77
C ALA A 235 6.69 -3.76 18.10
N THR A 236 6.04 -4.61 18.89
CA THR A 236 5.22 -5.71 18.37
C THR A 236 4.00 -5.19 17.61
N VAL A 237 3.35 -4.13 18.10
CA VAL A 237 2.22 -3.50 17.39
C VAL A 237 2.67 -2.94 16.05
N VAL A 238 3.81 -2.25 15.99
CA VAL A 238 4.39 -1.75 14.74
C VAL A 238 4.73 -2.91 13.79
N ASN A 239 5.30 -4.00 14.32
CA ASN A 239 5.71 -5.16 13.52
C ASN A 239 4.52 -5.95 12.93
N ILE A 240 3.31 -5.81 13.46
CA ILE A 240 2.09 -6.37 12.84
C ILE A 240 1.84 -5.70 11.47
N PHE A 241 2.24 -4.44 11.30
CA PHE A 241 2.00 -3.67 10.09
C PHE A 241 3.21 -3.63 9.14
N THR A 242 4.37 -4.14 9.56
CA THR A 242 5.54 -4.30 8.69
C THR A 242 5.60 -5.74 8.16
N SER A 243 5.74 -5.90 6.85
CA SER A 243 5.70 -7.22 6.17
C SER A 243 6.85 -8.17 6.53
N ASN A 244 7.82 -7.75 7.33
CA ASN A 244 9.15 -8.37 7.36
C ASN A 244 9.36 -9.35 8.53
N GLN A 245 8.40 -9.53 9.44
CA GLN A 245 8.64 -10.35 10.64
C GLN A 245 7.57 -11.41 10.96
N TRP A 246 6.39 -11.35 10.36
CA TRP A 246 5.35 -12.35 10.57
C TRP A 246 5.19 -13.16 9.30
N SER A 247 5.39 -14.47 9.41
CA SER A 247 5.20 -15.43 8.32
C SER A 247 3.73 -15.50 7.92
N GLY A 248 3.28 -14.57 7.08
CA GLY A 248 1.95 -14.59 6.46
C GLY A 248 1.17 -13.27 6.53
N TYR A 249 0.11 -13.22 5.73
CA TYR A 249 -0.83 -12.09 5.66
C TYR A 249 -1.66 -11.94 6.94
N LEU A 250 -2.15 -10.72 7.20
CA LEU A 250 -3.08 -10.46 8.30
C LEU A 250 -4.41 -11.19 8.07
N GLU A 251 -4.84 -11.92 9.08
CA GLU A 251 -6.09 -12.68 9.08
C GLU A 251 -7.27 -11.74 9.28
N VAL A 252 -7.91 -11.36 8.17
CA VAL A 252 -9.08 -10.48 8.17
C VAL A 252 -10.40 -11.20 7.83
N GLY A 253 -10.34 -12.52 7.59
CA GLY A 253 -11.46 -13.33 7.11
C GLY A 253 -11.54 -13.37 5.58
N SER A 254 -12.69 -13.73 5.04
CA SER A 254 -12.92 -13.75 3.59
C SER A 254 -12.99 -12.34 3.00
N SER A 255 -12.75 -12.22 1.69
CA SER A 255 -12.85 -10.93 0.99
C SER A 255 -14.22 -10.27 1.14
N GLN A 256 -15.31 -11.03 1.13
CA GLN A 256 -16.67 -10.52 1.28
C GLN A 256 -16.94 -10.01 2.70
N GLU A 257 -16.57 -10.78 3.72
CA GLU A 257 -16.73 -10.38 5.12
C GLU A 257 -15.92 -9.12 5.43
N PHE A 258 -14.68 -9.06 4.95
CA PHE A 258 -13.84 -7.89 5.17
C PHE A 258 -14.41 -6.65 4.48
N LEU A 259 -14.85 -6.76 3.22
CA LEU A 259 -15.47 -5.64 2.51
C LEU A 259 -16.79 -5.18 3.14
N LYS A 260 -17.57 -6.11 3.70
CA LYS A 260 -18.77 -5.76 4.48
C LYS A 260 -18.37 -4.91 5.69
N LEU A 261 -17.36 -5.34 6.45
CA LEU A 261 -16.84 -4.56 7.58
C LEU A 261 -16.37 -3.16 7.14
N VAL A 262 -15.59 -3.06 6.05
CA VAL A 262 -15.12 -1.77 5.50
C VAL A 262 -16.29 -0.81 5.21
N ARG A 263 -17.39 -1.32 4.67
CA ARG A 263 -18.60 -0.51 4.39
C ARG A 263 -19.33 -0.09 5.66
N ASP A 264 -19.30 -0.93 6.69
CA ASP A 264 -20.02 -0.72 7.94
C ASP A 264 -19.26 0.16 8.95
N VAL A 265 -17.94 0.30 8.80
CA VAL A 265 -17.08 1.07 9.71
C VAL A 265 -17.51 2.53 9.89
N LEU A 266 -18.04 3.20 8.86
CA LEU A 266 -18.58 4.57 9.00
C LEU A 266 -20.09 4.63 9.19
N ARG A 267 -20.80 3.51 9.07
CA ARG A 267 -22.26 3.46 9.23
C ARG A 267 -22.68 3.40 10.70
N ARG A 268 -21.76 3.08 11.61
CA ARG A 268 -22.02 3.07 13.06
C ARG A 268 -22.04 4.50 13.62
N LYS A 269 -23.12 5.23 13.31
CA LYS A 269 -23.68 6.32 14.12
C LYS A 269 -25.15 6.55 13.75
N LYS A 270 -26.00 5.65 14.24
CA LYS A 270 -27.36 5.93 14.74
C LYS A 270 -27.64 4.90 15.83
N ASN A 271 -26.95 5.02 16.94
CA ASN A 271 -27.53 4.50 18.18
C ASN A 271 -28.39 5.64 18.71
N VAL A 272 -29.69 5.36 18.68
CA VAL A 272 -30.76 6.01 19.44
C VAL A 272 -30.33 6.21 20.89
#